data_AF-A0A1H2NDW4-F1
#
_entry.id   AF-A0A1H2NDW4-F1
#
_cell.length_a   1.000
_cell.length_b   1.000
_cell.length_c   1.000
_cell.angle_alpha   90.00
_cell.angle_beta   90.00
_cell.angle_gamma   90.00
#
_symmetry.space_group_name_H-M   'P 1'
#
loop_
_entity.id
_entity.type
_entity.pdbx_description
1 polymer ?
#
loop_
_entity_poly.entity_id
_entity_poly.type
_entity_poly.pdbx_seq_one_letter_code
_entity_poly.pdbx_strand_id
1 'polypeptide(L)'
;MAYTAEQTAILEREPQPQQGTTSAEVAYEVDGTACSGYVARPDDDATHPGVLVVHDWLGVTDAARFRADMLARLGYVAFAADVFGADTRPSESEAPQVAGRYYGDQELFRARLTGGLEQLLAQPGVDAARVAAIGYCFGGSGVLQLARTGAELKGVVTFHGGLSTGPEGEAEQIKAKILVLTGAVDPIVPPEAVDAFEDELRRVPDLDWQVVTYSGAMHAFTIPGADAPDHGAQFQAAAEARSWQAMKSFFAEVLV
;
A
#
# COMPACT_ATOMS: atom_id res chain seq x y z
N MET A 1 0.82 -15.17 -15.48
CA MET A 1 0.33 -15.94 -14.32
C MET A 1 -1.18 -15.86 -14.30
N ALA A 2 -1.88 -16.76 -13.62
CA ALA A 2 -3.34 -16.75 -13.56
C ALA A 2 -3.80 -16.45 -12.13
N TYR A 3 -4.48 -15.32 -11.94
CA TYR A 3 -5.11 -14.96 -10.68
C TYR A 3 -6.21 -15.96 -10.30
N THR A 4 -6.56 -16.04 -9.01
CA THR A 4 -7.71 -16.83 -8.57
C THR A 4 -9.00 -16.31 -9.20
N ALA A 5 -10.08 -17.10 -9.19
CA ALA A 5 -11.38 -16.66 -9.69
C ALA A 5 -11.90 -15.43 -8.93
N GLU A 6 -11.67 -15.38 -7.61
CA GLU A 6 -12.06 -14.23 -6.78
C GLU A 6 -11.26 -12.99 -7.18
N GLN A 7 -9.92 -13.07 -7.22
CA GLN A 7 -9.07 -11.97 -7.69
C GLN A 7 -9.41 -11.50 -9.09
N THR A 8 -9.74 -12.42 -10.01
CA THR A 8 -10.15 -12.09 -11.37
C THR A 8 -11.45 -11.28 -11.36
N ALA A 9 -12.46 -11.71 -10.62
CA ALA A 9 -13.70 -10.97 -10.46
C ALA A 9 -13.47 -9.60 -9.81
N ILE A 10 -12.52 -9.49 -8.88
CA ILE A 10 -12.13 -8.22 -8.28
C ILE A 10 -11.52 -7.28 -9.33
N LEU A 11 -10.53 -7.77 -10.07
CA LEU A 11 -9.80 -7.04 -11.10
C LEU A 11 -10.73 -6.55 -12.22
N GLU A 12 -11.70 -7.37 -12.62
CA GLU A 12 -12.69 -7.06 -13.66
C GLU A 12 -13.70 -5.97 -13.28
N ARG A 13 -13.74 -5.53 -12.02
CA ARG A 13 -14.49 -4.31 -11.63
C ARG A 13 -13.91 -3.05 -12.24
N GLU A 14 -12.60 -3.05 -12.51
CA GLU A 14 -11.95 -1.92 -13.17
C GLU A 14 -11.87 -2.19 -14.69
N PRO A 15 -12.37 -1.24 -15.51
CA PRO A 15 -12.40 -1.41 -16.96
C PRO A 15 -10.99 -1.39 -17.53
N GLN A 16 -10.77 -2.14 -18.60
CA GLN A 16 -9.53 -2.04 -19.36
C GLN A 16 -9.43 -0.66 -20.04
N PRO A 17 -8.25 0.01 -19.99
CA PRO A 17 -7.98 1.18 -20.81
C PRO A 17 -8.11 0.84 -22.30
N GLN A 18 -8.33 1.85 -23.14
CA GLN A 18 -8.54 1.64 -24.58
C GLN A 18 -7.40 0.88 -25.26
N GLN A 19 -6.15 1.16 -24.86
CA GLN A 19 -4.96 0.47 -25.38
C GLN A 19 -4.54 -0.73 -24.52
N GLY A 20 -5.27 -1.00 -23.42
CA GLY A 20 -4.94 -2.05 -22.47
C GLY A 20 -3.88 -1.62 -21.45
N THR A 21 -3.27 -2.61 -20.81
CA THR A 21 -2.23 -2.45 -19.78
C THR A 21 -1.06 -3.39 -20.06
N THR A 22 0.15 -2.95 -19.74
CA THR A 22 1.36 -3.78 -19.76
C THR A 22 1.92 -3.95 -18.36
N SER A 23 2.60 -5.07 -18.12
CA SER A 23 3.19 -5.36 -16.81
C SER A 23 4.48 -6.18 -16.93
N ALA A 24 5.41 -6.00 -15.99
CA ALA A 24 6.67 -6.71 -15.94
C ALA A 24 7.23 -6.82 -14.52
N GLU A 25 8.06 -7.83 -14.29
CA GLU A 25 8.96 -7.85 -13.14
C GLU A 25 10.15 -6.91 -13.40
N VAL A 26 10.60 -6.22 -12.35
CA VAL A 26 11.69 -5.25 -12.42
C VAL A 26 12.72 -5.60 -11.36
N ALA A 27 13.91 -6.00 -11.80
CA ALA A 27 15.05 -6.18 -10.91
C ALA A 27 15.67 -4.82 -10.59
N TYR A 28 15.95 -4.58 -9.31
CA TYR A 28 16.62 -3.37 -8.83
C TYR A 28 17.43 -3.67 -7.58
N GLU A 29 18.17 -2.67 -7.08
CA GLU A 29 18.97 -2.79 -5.88
C GLU A 29 18.68 -1.61 -4.94
N VAL A 30 18.64 -1.88 -3.64
CA VAL A 30 18.60 -0.86 -2.58
C VAL A 30 19.64 -1.24 -1.53
N ASP A 31 20.61 -0.35 -1.30
CA ASP A 31 21.70 -0.52 -0.35
C ASP A 31 22.42 -1.89 -0.45
N GLY A 32 22.81 -2.28 -1.67
CA GLY A 32 23.52 -3.55 -1.90
C GLY A 32 22.65 -4.81 -1.83
N THR A 33 21.33 -4.67 -1.70
CA THR A 33 20.41 -5.82 -1.67
C THR A 33 19.57 -5.87 -2.93
N ALA A 34 19.65 -6.99 -3.64
CA ALA A 34 18.83 -7.27 -4.81
C ALA A 34 17.34 -7.36 -4.43
N CYS A 35 16.50 -6.69 -5.21
CA CYS A 35 15.07 -6.59 -5.05
C CYS A 35 14.39 -6.95 -6.38
N SER A 36 13.18 -7.52 -6.34
CA SER A 36 12.39 -7.84 -7.53
C SER A 36 10.96 -7.32 -7.38
N GLY A 37 10.73 -6.14 -7.95
CA GLY A 37 9.43 -5.47 -7.94
C GLY A 37 8.57 -5.87 -9.13
N TYR A 38 7.36 -5.32 -9.18
CA TYR A 38 6.43 -5.52 -10.30
C TYR A 38 5.82 -4.20 -10.73
N VAL A 39 5.93 -3.87 -12.01
CA VAL A 39 5.30 -2.68 -12.60
C VAL A 39 4.09 -3.09 -13.42
N ALA A 40 3.01 -2.32 -13.32
CA ALA A 40 1.87 -2.37 -14.22
C ALA A 40 1.49 -0.95 -14.62
N ARG A 41 1.21 -0.71 -15.90
CA ARG A 41 0.89 0.63 -16.43
C ARG A 41 -0.05 0.57 -17.64
N PRO A 42 -0.76 1.66 -17.97
CA PRO A 42 -1.43 1.82 -19.26
C PRO A 42 -0.46 1.55 -20.41
N ASP A 43 -0.92 0.83 -21.43
CA ASP A 43 -0.14 0.53 -22.64
C ASP A 43 -0.25 1.68 -23.65
N ASP A 44 0.18 2.87 -23.22
CA ASP A 44 0.26 4.06 -24.06
C ASP A 44 1.55 4.86 -23.76
N ASP A 45 1.77 5.93 -24.53
CA ASP A 45 2.93 6.82 -24.41
C ASP A 45 2.66 8.06 -23.53
N ALA A 46 1.53 8.10 -22.81
CA ALA A 46 1.16 9.25 -22.00
C ALA A 46 1.86 9.25 -20.63
N THR A 47 1.87 10.41 -19.97
CA THR A 47 2.33 10.55 -18.58
C THR A 47 1.15 10.40 -17.63
N HIS A 48 1.29 9.50 -16.65
CA HIS A 48 0.27 9.13 -15.67
C HIS A 48 0.77 9.38 -14.25
N PRO A 49 -0.13 9.61 -13.28
CA PRO A 49 0.26 9.61 -11.88
C PRO A 49 0.89 8.26 -11.47
N GLY A 50 1.90 8.32 -10.61
CA GLY A 50 2.58 7.16 -10.07
C GLY A 50 1.95 6.68 -8.76
N VAL A 51 1.83 5.36 -8.57
CA VAL A 51 1.37 4.77 -7.31
C VAL A 51 2.34 3.68 -6.85
N LEU A 52 2.97 3.90 -5.69
CA LEU A 52 3.77 2.88 -5.01
C LEU A 52 2.81 1.91 -4.32
N VAL A 53 2.98 0.61 -4.54
CA VAL A 53 2.21 -0.44 -3.86
C VAL A 53 3.15 -1.17 -2.91
N VAL A 54 2.89 -1.08 -1.61
CA VAL A 54 3.66 -1.78 -0.59
C VAL A 54 2.91 -3.04 -0.18
N HIS A 55 3.56 -4.19 -0.38
CA HIS A 55 2.97 -5.50 -0.18
C HIS A 55 2.62 -5.81 1.29
N ASP A 56 1.80 -6.84 1.50
CA ASP A 56 1.57 -7.42 2.83
C ASP A 56 2.80 -8.20 3.34
N TRP A 57 2.68 -8.87 4.48
CA TRP A 57 3.79 -9.58 5.09
C TRP A 57 4.31 -10.82 4.33
N LEU A 58 3.76 -11.16 3.15
CA LEU A 58 4.22 -12.27 2.29
C LEU A 58 5.14 -11.81 1.15
N GLY A 59 5.41 -10.51 1.02
CA GLY A 59 6.25 -9.99 -0.06
C GLY A 59 5.47 -9.68 -1.35
N VAL A 60 6.19 -9.46 -2.46
CA VAL A 60 5.55 -9.23 -3.78
C VAL A 60 4.98 -10.54 -4.33
N THR A 61 3.80 -10.91 -3.84
CA THR A 61 2.99 -12.05 -4.30
C THR A 61 1.95 -11.58 -5.33
N ASP A 62 1.12 -12.51 -5.81
CA ASP A 62 -0.02 -12.18 -6.67
C ASP A 62 -0.97 -11.17 -6.02
N ALA A 63 -1.05 -11.10 -4.67
CA ALA A 63 -1.84 -10.11 -3.94
C ALA A 63 -1.38 -8.66 -4.22
N ALA A 64 -0.07 -8.42 -4.27
CA ALA A 64 0.47 -7.11 -4.62
C ALA A 64 0.32 -6.82 -6.12
N ARG A 65 0.57 -7.83 -6.97
CA ARG A 65 0.54 -7.71 -8.43
C ARG A 65 -0.85 -7.38 -8.96
N PHE A 66 -1.91 -8.06 -8.46
CA PHE A 66 -3.26 -7.77 -8.94
C PHE A 66 -3.72 -6.36 -8.56
N ARG A 67 -3.27 -5.81 -7.42
CA ARG A 67 -3.56 -4.42 -7.05
C ARG A 67 -2.82 -3.43 -7.93
N ALA A 68 -1.58 -3.74 -8.33
CA ALA A 68 -0.88 -2.94 -9.34
C ALA A 68 -1.61 -2.98 -10.69
N ASP A 69 -2.10 -4.14 -11.13
CA ASP A 69 -2.89 -4.26 -12.37
C ASP A 69 -4.22 -3.48 -12.29
N MET A 70 -4.91 -3.50 -11.15
CA MET A 70 -6.11 -2.69 -10.95
C MET A 70 -5.82 -1.19 -11.07
N LEU A 71 -4.70 -0.73 -10.52
CA LEU A 71 -4.26 0.68 -10.65
C LEU A 71 -3.89 1.02 -12.09
N ALA A 72 -3.22 0.12 -12.81
CA ALA A 72 -2.93 0.31 -14.23
C ALA A 72 -4.21 0.48 -15.06
N ARG A 73 -5.26 -0.30 -14.75
CA ARG A 73 -6.57 -0.15 -15.37
C ARG A 73 -7.27 1.17 -15.07
N LEU A 74 -6.93 1.79 -13.94
CA LEU A 74 -7.42 3.11 -13.55
C LEU A 74 -6.62 4.28 -14.14
N GLY A 75 -5.57 4.01 -14.94
CA GLY A 75 -4.74 5.06 -15.54
C GLY A 75 -3.56 5.49 -14.67
N TYR A 76 -3.04 4.62 -13.81
CA TYR A 76 -1.86 4.89 -13.00
C TYR A 76 -0.67 4.03 -13.44
N VAL A 77 0.56 4.55 -13.34
CA VAL A 77 1.74 3.66 -13.30
C VAL A 77 1.88 3.15 -11.88
N ALA A 78 1.69 1.85 -11.68
CA ALA A 78 1.79 1.22 -10.38
C ALA A 78 3.06 0.40 -10.26
N PHE A 79 3.79 0.57 -9.16
CA PHE A 79 4.99 -0.21 -8.85
C PHE A 79 4.84 -0.89 -7.49
N ALA A 80 4.73 -2.22 -7.49
CA ALA A 80 4.81 -3.03 -6.29
C ALA A 80 6.27 -3.19 -5.89
N ALA A 81 6.68 -2.46 -4.85
CA ALA A 81 8.04 -2.46 -4.34
C ALA A 81 8.29 -3.69 -3.47
N ASP A 82 9.46 -4.30 -3.66
CA ASP A 82 9.94 -5.41 -2.86
C ASP A 82 10.71 -4.88 -1.65
N VAL A 83 10.08 -4.94 -0.48
CA VAL A 83 10.67 -4.51 0.78
C VAL A 83 11.62 -5.58 1.32
N PHE A 84 11.36 -6.85 1.03
CA PHE A 84 12.09 -7.98 1.64
C PHE A 84 13.35 -8.38 0.90
N GLY A 85 13.40 -8.12 -0.41
CA GLY A 85 14.47 -8.55 -1.31
C GLY A 85 14.02 -9.69 -2.21
N ALA A 86 14.71 -9.82 -3.36
CA ALA A 86 14.27 -10.65 -4.48
C ALA A 86 14.03 -12.13 -4.11
N ASP A 87 14.84 -12.66 -3.19
CA ASP A 87 14.81 -14.07 -2.79
C ASP A 87 13.92 -14.35 -1.57
N THR A 88 13.19 -13.36 -1.06
CA THR A 88 12.41 -13.49 0.18
C THR A 88 10.91 -13.37 -0.07
N ARG A 89 10.21 -14.51 -0.07
CA ARG A 89 8.74 -14.63 -0.09
C ARG A 89 8.32 -15.64 0.99
N PRO A 90 8.11 -15.19 2.25
CA PRO A 90 7.90 -16.10 3.37
C PRO A 90 6.55 -16.84 3.25
N SER A 91 6.49 -18.02 3.85
CA SER A 91 5.20 -18.65 4.18
C SER A 91 4.51 -17.91 5.34
N GLU A 92 3.21 -18.18 5.56
CA GLU A 92 2.45 -17.62 6.69
C GLU A 92 3.14 -17.85 8.06
N SER A 93 3.79 -19.00 8.24
CA SER A 93 4.53 -19.30 9.48
C SER A 93 5.84 -18.51 9.65
N GLU A 94 6.45 -18.08 8.55
CA GLU A 94 7.73 -17.35 8.53
C GLU A 94 7.51 -15.82 8.50
N ALA A 95 6.35 -15.38 7.99
CA ALA A 95 6.00 -13.98 7.80
C ALA A 95 6.16 -13.12 9.07
N PRO A 96 5.78 -13.58 10.29
CA PRO A 96 5.99 -12.79 11.51
C PRO A 96 7.47 -12.46 11.76
N GLN A 97 8.37 -13.40 11.51
CA GLN A 97 9.81 -13.19 11.72
C GLN A 97 10.39 -12.24 10.67
N VAL A 98 10.03 -12.44 9.40
CA VAL A 98 10.52 -11.60 8.29
C VAL A 98 10.01 -10.16 8.43
N ALA A 99 8.71 -9.97 8.61
CA ALA A 99 8.12 -8.65 8.81
C ALA A 99 8.62 -7.99 10.12
N GLY A 100 8.78 -8.78 11.19
CA GLY A 100 9.29 -8.34 12.48
C GLY A 100 10.66 -7.67 12.41
N ARG A 101 11.53 -8.10 11.48
CA ARG A 101 12.82 -7.43 11.21
C ARG A 101 12.64 -5.96 10.85
N TYR A 102 11.69 -5.66 9.95
CA TYR A 102 11.44 -4.30 9.47
C TYR A 102 10.66 -3.47 10.48
N TYR A 103 9.76 -4.07 11.26
CA TYR A 103 9.14 -3.38 12.39
C TYR A 103 10.15 -2.99 13.49
N GLY A 104 11.14 -3.86 13.73
CA GLY A 104 12.20 -3.61 14.71
C GLY A 104 13.31 -2.67 14.24
N ASP A 105 13.40 -2.41 12.93
CA ASP A 105 14.42 -1.57 12.30
C ASP A 105 13.77 -0.59 11.31
N GLN A 106 13.30 0.55 11.85
CA GLN A 106 12.61 1.56 11.06
C GLN A 106 13.51 2.21 10.01
N GLU A 107 14.81 2.31 10.26
CA GLU A 107 15.77 2.86 9.29
C GLU A 107 15.85 1.96 8.06
N LEU A 108 16.04 0.65 8.28
CA LEU A 108 16.00 -0.34 7.19
C LEU A 108 14.65 -0.31 6.45
N PHE A 109 13.54 -0.25 7.18
CA PHE A 109 12.22 -0.25 6.56
C PHE A 109 12.03 0.99 5.68
N ARG A 110 12.36 2.18 6.19
CA ARG A 110 12.30 3.44 5.44
C ARG A 110 13.24 3.43 4.23
N ALA A 111 14.45 2.91 4.36
CA ALA A 111 15.39 2.80 3.24
C ALA A 111 14.81 1.95 2.10
N ARG A 112 14.22 0.79 2.42
CA ARG A 112 13.54 -0.07 1.43
C ARG A 112 12.37 0.62 0.73
N LEU A 113 11.53 1.32 1.50
CA LEU A 113 10.38 2.04 0.97
C LEU A 113 10.81 3.19 0.06
N THR A 114 11.82 3.96 0.46
CA THR A 114 12.40 5.04 -0.34
C THR A 114 12.99 4.51 -1.63
N GLY A 115 13.78 3.43 -1.59
CA GLY A 115 14.31 2.81 -2.80
C GLY A 115 13.21 2.27 -3.73
N GLY A 116 12.11 1.76 -3.18
CA GLY A 116 10.91 1.41 -3.95
C GLY A 116 10.25 2.63 -4.61
N LEU A 117 10.13 3.75 -3.91
CA LEU A 117 9.62 5.01 -4.44
C LEU A 117 10.52 5.56 -5.55
N GLU A 118 11.83 5.52 -5.39
CA GLU A 118 12.80 5.92 -6.42
C GLU A 118 12.65 5.06 -7.69
N GLN A 119 12.41 3.76 -7.54
CA GLN A 119 12.15 2.90 -8.68
C GLN A 119 10.82 3.15 -9.36
N LEU A 120 9.77 3.52 -8.62
CA LEU A 120 8.53 4.01 -9.22
C LEU A 120 8.82 5.27 -10.05
N LEU A 121 9.50 6.26 -9.48
CA LEU A 121 9.82 7.52 -10.17
C LEU A 121 10.67 7.32 -11.42
N ALA A 122 11.47 6.26 -11.48
CA ALA A 122 12.26 5.89 -12.64
C ALA A 122 11.47 5.15 -13.74
N GLN A 123 10.22 4.75 -13.49
CA GLN A 123 9.42 4.05 -14.50
C GLN A 123 9.02 4.98 -15.65
N PRO A 124 9.03 4.48 -16.90
CA PRO A 124 8.52 5.24 -18.05
C PRO A 124 7.06 5.67 -17.85
N GLY A 125 6.77 6.93 -18.17
CA GLY A 125 5.41 7.48 -18.11
C GLY A 125 4.96 7.94 -16.72
N VAL A 126 5.82 7.96 -15.70
CA VAL A 126 5.46 8.51 -14.39
C VAL A 126 5.56 10.03 -14.36
N ASP A 127 4.49 10.67 -13.87
CA ASP A 127 4.49 12.06 -13.48
C ASP A 127 5.01 12.22 -12.04
N ALA A 128 6.26 12.64 -11.89
CA ALA A 128 6.88 12.81 -10.57
C ALA A 128 6.19 13.87 -9.68
N ALA A 129 5.33 14.74 -10.24
CA ALA A 129 4.55 15.70 -9.47
C ALA A 129 3.24 15.13 -8.93
N ARG A 130 2.79 13.96 -9.43
CA ARG A 130 1.53 13.31 -9.05
C ARG A 130 1.80 11.88 -8.62
N VAL A 131 2.34 11.73 -7.40
CA VAL A 131 2.73 10.43 -6.85
C VAL A 131 2.02 10.17 -5.53
N ALA A 132 1.50 8.94 -5.37
CA ALA A 132 0.90 8.45 -4.13
C ALA A 132 1.51 7.09 -3.74
N ALA A 133 1.21 6.64 -2.53
CA ALA A 133 1.53 5.29 -2.08
C ALA A 133 0.31 4.61 -1.44
N ILE A 134 0.13 3.32 -1.71
CA ILE A 134 -0.83 2.47 -1.01
C ILE A 134 -0.11 1.30 -0.35
N GLY A 135 -0.67 0.81 0.76
CA GLY A 135 -0.10 -0.34 1.43
C GLY A 135 -1.14 -1.19 2.16
N TYR A 136 -0.87 -2.49 2.22
CA TYR A 136 -1.76 -3.49 2.83
C TYR A 136 -1.09 -4.14 4.04
N CYS A 137 -1.76 -4.22 5.20
CA CYS A 137 -1.19 -4.87 6.40
C CYS A 137 0.19 -4.26 6.74
N PHE A 138 1.25 -5.05 6.60
CA PHE A 138 2.65 -4.64 6.69
C PHE A 138 2.97 -3.41 5.84
N GLY A 139 2.53 -3.41 4.59
CA GLY A 139 2.72 -2.28 3.70
C GLY A 139 1.91 -1.05 4.09
N GLY A 140 0.77 -1.23 4.76
CA GLY A 140 -0.02 -0.14 5.31
C GLY A 140 0.73 0.61 6.41
N SER A 141 1.38 -0.13 7.31
CA SER A 141 2.35 0.45 8.26
C SER A 141 3.52 1.11 7.51
N GLY A 142 4.00 0.48 6.44
CA GLY A 142 5.10 0.96 5.61
C GLY A 142 4.83 2.32 4.97
N VAL A 143 3.68 2.54 4.33
CA VAL A 143 3.39 3.84 3.69
C VAL A 143 3.26 4.98 4.69
N LEU A 144 2.84 4.71 5.94
CA LEU A 144 2.90 5.70 7.02
C LEU A 144 4.34 6.01 7.44
N GLN A 145 5.21 5.00 7.49
CA GLN A 145 6.64 5.20 7.74
C GLN A 145 7.29 6.01 6.61
N LEU A 146 6.94 5.75 5.36
CA LEU A 146 7.40 6.53 4.22
C LEU A 146 6.91 7.98 4.27
N ALA A 147 5.65 8.21 4.66
CA ALA A 147 5.14 9.57 4.84
C ALA A 147 5.94 10.36 5.90
N ARG A 148 6.29 9.70 7.02
CA ARG A 148 7.09 10.28 8.11
C ARG A 148 8.54 10.62 7.73
N THR A 149 9.05 10.10 6.62
CA THR A 149 10.37 10.55 6.12
C THR A 149 10.31 11.92 5.44
N GLY A 150 9.10 12.46 5.20
CA GLY A 150 8.90 13.66 4.42
C GLY A 150 9.02 13.43 2.91
N ALA A 151 8.80 12.19 2.46
CA ALA A 151 8.72 11.85 1.05
C ALA A 151 7.71 12.75 0.31
N GLU A 152 8.07 13.18 -0.90
CA GLU A 152 7.25 14.04 -1.76
C GLU A 152 6.10 13.23 -2.39
N LEU A 153 5.08 12.93 -1.59
CA LEU A 153 3.87 12.22 -1.99
C LEU A 153 2.65 13.14 -1.85
N LYS A 154 1.73 13.08 -2.80
CA LYS A 154 0.43 13.77 -2.71
C LYS A 154 -0.51 13.12 -1.71
N GLY A 155 -0.46 11.79 -1.60
CA GLY A 155 -1.28 11.06 -0.65
C GLY A 155 -0.74 9.67 -0.33
N VAL A 156 -1.04 9.20 0.87
CA VAL A 156 -0.80 7.82 1.31
C VAL A 156 -2.11 7.17 1.73
N VAL A 157 -2.32 5.91 1.34
CA VAL A 157 -3.52 5.13 1.68
C VAL A 157 -3.15 3.83 2.36
N THR A 158 -3.66 3.60 3.56
CA THR A 158 -3.49 2.32 4.26
C THR A 158 -4.75 1.47 4.12
N PHE A 159 -4.57 0.19 3.84
CA PHE A 159 -5.61 -0.83 3.93
C PHE A 159 -5.24 -1.77 5.07
N HIS A 160 -6.06 -1.78 6.14
CA HIS A 160 -5.85 -2.55 7.37
C HIS A 160 -4.36 -2.56 7.78
N GLY A 161 -3.73 -1.38 7.77
CA GLY A 161 -2.34 -1.20 8.16
C GLY A 161 -2.21 -0.98 9.66
N GLY A 162 -1.09 -1.40 10.24
CA GLY A 162 -0.80 -1.10 11.65
C GLY A 162 -0.72 0.42 11.87
N LEU A 163 -1.43 0.90 12.89
CA LEU A 163 -1.42 2.31 13.28
C LEU A 163 -0.56 2.46 14.53
N SER A 164 0.70 2.84 14.32
CA SER A 164 1.60 3.24 15.40
C SER A 164 1.90 4.72 15.29
N THR A 165 2.11 5.37 16.43
CA THR A 165 2.69 6.71 16.52
C THR A 165 4.21 6.64 16.30
N GLY A 166 4.78 7.71 15.75
CA GLY A 166 6.22 7.87 15.59
C GLY A 166 6.88 8.57 16.79
N PRO A 167 8.22 8.64 16.80
CA PRO A 167 8.96 9.63 17.59
C PRO A 167 8.43 11.06 17.42
N GLU A 168 8.59 11.88 18.46
CA GLU A 168 8.25 13.30 18.43
C GLU A 168 8.96 14.02 17.27
N GLY A 169 8.24 14.86 16.52
CA GLY A 169 8.78 15.61 15.39
C GLY A 169 8.66 14.91 14.03
N GLU A 170 8.32 13.62 13.98
CA GLU A 170 8.19 12.91 12.70
C GLU A 170 6.86 13.15 11.99
N ALA A 171 5.78 13.34 12.75
CA ALA A 171 4.47 13.64 12.16
C ALA A 171 4.49 15.00 11.44
N GLU A 172 5.27 15.95 11.95
CA GLU A 172 5.49 17.27 11.37
C GLU A 172 6.28 17.23 10.05
N GLN A 173 6.94 16.11 9.73
CA GLN A 173 7.60 15.92 8.42
C GLN A 173 6.63 15.49 7.33
N ILE A 174 5.43 15.03 7.69
CA ILE A 174 4.47 14.48 6.73
C ILE A 174 3.98 15.59 5.80
N LYS A 175 4.24 15.42 4.51
CA LYS A 175 3.75 16.29 3.42
C LYS A 175 2.51 15.74 2.72
N ALA A 176 2.33 14.42 2.79
CA ALA A 176 1.25 13.71 2.11
C ALA A 176 -0.07 13.84 2.87
N LYS A 177 -1.18 13.93 2.13
CA LYS A 177 -2.50 13.68 2.72
C LYS A 177 -2.62 12.20 3.11
N ILE A 178 -3.39 11.88 4.16
CA ILE A 178 -3.48 10.51 4.67
C ILE A 178 -4.92 9.98 4.59
N LEU A 179 -5.10 8.81 4.00
CA LEU A 179 -6.35 8.03 4.10
C LEU A 179 -6.08 6.69 4.78
N VAL A 180 -6.68 6.48 5.95
CA VAL A 180 -6.63 5.20 6.68
C VAL A 180 -7.94 4.45 6.48
N LEU A 181 -7.84 3.19 6.05
CA LEU A 181 -8.98 2.30 5.80
C LEU A 181 -8.86 1.09 6.72
N THR A 182 -9.54 1.12 7.87
CA THR A 182 -9.35 0.16 8.97
C THR A 182 -10.61 -0.64 9.30
N GLY A 183 -10.44 -1.81 9.90
CA GLY A 183 -11.53 -2.68 10.33
C GLY A 183 -12.06 -2.32 11.72
N ALA A 184 -13.39 -2.37 11.93
CA ALA A 184 -13.99 -2.05 13.23
C ALA A 184 -13.73 -3.11 14.32
N VAL A 185 -13.36 -4.34 13.92
CA VAL A 185 -13.11 -5.47 14.82
C VAL A 185 -11.76 -6.11 14.52
N ASP A 186 -10.82 -5.34 13.98
CA ASP A 186 -9.44 -5.74 13.74
C ASP A 186 -8.67 -5.76 15.08
N PRO A 187 -8.25 -6.93 15.60
CA PRO A 187 -7.51 -6.99 16.86
C PRO A 187 -6.05 -6.54 16.72
N ILE A 188 -5.53 -6.40 15.49
CA ILE A 188 -4.19 -5.87 15.23
C ILE A 188 -4.18 -4.34 15.36
N VAL A 189 -5.32 -3.70 15.09
CA VAL A 189 -5.51 -2.25 15.21
C VAL A 189 -6.71 -1.98 16.11
N PRO A 190 -6.55 -2.14 17.43
CA PRO A 190 -7.65 -1.92 18.37
C PRO A 190 -8.02 -0.41 18.44
N PRO A 191 -9.22 -0.05 18.95
CA PRO A 191 -9.69 1.34 18.97
C PRO A 191 -8.70 2.33 19.59
N GLU A 192 -7.99 1.94 20.65
CA GLU A 192 -6.98 2.78 21.29
C GLU A 192 -5.79 3.12 20.37
N ALA A 193 -5.44 2.24 19.43
CA ALA A 193 -4.39 2.51 18.44
C ALA A 193 -4.87 3.52 17.39
N VAL A 194 -6.16 3.46 17.01
CA VAL A 194 -6.79 4.45 16.15
C VAL A 194 -6.81 5.81 16.85
N ASP A 195 -7.31 5.87 18.09
CA ASP A 195 -7.38 7.11 18.88
C ASP A 195 -6.00 7.75 19.04
N ALA A 196 -4.99 6.96 19.41
CA ALA A 196 -3.62 7.44 19.58
C ALA A 196 -3.02 7.99 18.27
N PHE A 197 -3.30 7.33 17.15
CA PHE A 197 -2.85 7.80 15.83
C PHE A 197 -3.55 9.10 15.43
N GLU A 198 -4.87 9.20 15.59
CA GLU A 198 -5.60 10.45 15.34
C GLU A 198 -5.08 11.59 16.23
N ASP A 199 -4.79 11.33 17.50
CA ASP A 199 -4.24 12.32 18.42
C ASP A 199 -2.84 12.81 18.03
N GLU A 200 -2.00 11.96 17.44
CA GLU A 200 -0.73 12.38 16.84
C GLU A 200 -0.98 13.32 15.66
N LEU A 201 -1.82 12.91 14.71
CA LEU A 201 -2.09 13.71 13.50
C LEU A 201 -2.74 15.06 13.82
N ARG A 202 -3.62 15.13 14.83
CA ARG A 202 -4.25 16.38 15.31
C ARG A 202 -3.25 17.41 15.83
N ARG A 203 -2.06 17.00 16.25
CA ARG A 203 -1.02 17.92 16.75
C ARG A 203 -0.30 18.64 15.62
N VAL A 204 -0.36 18.11 14.40
CA VAL A 204 0.26 18.70 13.21
C VAL A 204 -0.72 19.68 12.56
N PRO A 205 -0.43 20.99 12.56
CA PRO A 205 -1.30 21.97 11.92
C PRO A 205 -1.49 21.70 10.44
N ASP A 206 -2.72 21.88 9.95
CA ASP A 206 -3.09 21.77 8.52
C ASP A 206 -2.84 20.40 7.86
N LEU A 207 -2.44 19.37 8.62
CA LEU A 207 -2.30 18.02 8.11
C LEU A 207 -3.68 17.45 7.75
N ASP A 208 -3.87 17.13 6.48
CA ASP A 208 -5.12 16.57 5.96
C ASP A 208 -5.11 15.05 6.07
N TRP A 209 -6.03 14.52 6.88
CA TRP A 209 -6.15 13.10 7.11
C TRP A 209 -7.61 12.67 7.29
N GLN A 210 -7.87 11.42 6.93
CA GLN A 210 -9.15 10.76 7.12
C GLN A 210 -8.93 9.33 7.63
N VAL A 211 -9.72 8.92 8.63
CA VAL A 211 -9.85 7.53 9.05
C VAL A 211 -11.26 7.04 8.70
N VAL A 212 -11.34 5.90 8.01
CA VAL A 212 -12.60 5.23 7.66
C VAL A 212 -12.60 3.84 8.26
N THR A 213 -13.55 3.59 9.15
CA THR A 213 -13.69 2.32 9.88
C THR A 213 -14.86 1.50 9.33
N TYR A 214 -14.59 0.26 8.93
CA TYR A 214 -15.58 -0.63 8.34
C TYR A 214 -16.21 -1.57 9.38
N SER A 215 -17.52 -1.43 9.60
CA SER A 215 -18.28 -2.28 10.53
C SER A 215 -18.09 -3.76 10.23
N GLY A 216 -17.73 -4.54 11.25
CA GLY A 216 -17.54 -6.00 11.16
C GLY A 216 -16.23 -6.42 10.48
N ALA A 217 -15.48 -5.51 9.86
CA ALA A 217 -14.21 -5.81 9.21
C ALA A 217 -13.11 -6.15 10.21
N MET A 218 -12.47 -7.30 9.98
CA MET A 218 -11.28 -7.79 10.67
C MET A 218 -10.01 -7.36 9.92
N HIS A 219 -8.83 -7.80 10.38
CA HIS A 219 -7.60 -7.64 9.61
C HIS A 219 -7.69 -8.33 8.25
N ALA A 220 -6.85 -7.92 7.29
CA ALA A 220 -6.79 -8.50 5.95
C ALA A 220 -8.12 -8.49 5.17
N PHE A 221 -9.07 -7.61 5.50
CA PHE A 221 -10.41 -7.57 4.89
C PHE A 221 -10.41 -7.39 3.37
N THR A 222 -9.29 -6.96 2.77
CA THR A 222 -9.14 -6.78 1.32
C THR A 222 -8.46 -7.94 0.60
N ILE A 223 -8.01 -8.99 1.31
CA ILE A 223 -7.23 -10.10 0.74
C ILE A 223 -8.17 -11.26 0.40
N PRO A 224 -8.44 -11.54 -0.90
CA PRO A 224 -9.26 -12.68 -1.31
C PRO A 224 -8.76 -14.00 -0.73
N GLY A 225 -9.68 -14.84 -0.26
CA GLY A 225 -9.36 -16.11 0.37
C GLY A 225 -8.80 -16.07 1.80
N ALA A 226 -8.57 -14.89 2.40
CA ALA A 226 -8.22 -14.82 3.82
C ALA A 226 -9.40 -15.29 4.70
N ASP A 227 -9.21 -16.35 5.49
CA ASP A 227 -10.24 -16.91 6.37
C ASP A 227 -9.61 -17.51 7.63
N ALA A 228 -9.25 -16.64 8.57
CA ALA A 228 -8.68 -17.00 9.87
C ALA A 228 -9.30 -16.13 10.99
N PRO A 229 -10.63 -16.17 11.19
CA PRO A 229 -11.31 -15.28 12.15
C PRO A 229 -10.85 -15.49 13.60
N ASP A 230 -10.43 -16.70 13.98
CA ASP A 230 -9.83 -16.99 15.30
C ASP A 230 -8.50 -16.25 15.53
N HIS A 231 -7.84 -15.85 14.43
CA HIS A 231 -6.64 -15.01 14.42
C HIS A 231 -6.95 -13.55 14.05
N GLY A 232 -8.23 -13.18 13.94
CA GLY A 232 -8.66 -11.82 13.65
C GLY A 232 -8.41 -11.34 12.23
N ALA A 233 -8.29 -12.25 11.26
CA ALA A 233 -8.07 -11.93 9.86
C ALA A 233 -9.11 -12.62 8.96
N GLN A 234 -9.86 -11.84 8.17
CA GLN A 234 -10.89 -12.41 7.30
C GLN A 234 -11.25 -11.47 6.14
N PHE A 235 -11.34 -12.02 4.94
CA PHE A 235 -11.81 -11.33 3.74
C PHE A 235 -13.26 -10.85 3.90
N GLN A 236 -13.54 -9.60 3.52
CA GLN A 236 -14.90 -9.05 3.55
C GLN A 236 -15.16 -8.21 2.31
N ALA A 237 -15.85 -8.81 1.33
CA ALA A 237 -16.12 -8.21 0.02
C ALA A 237 -16.72 -6.80 0.08
N ALA A 238 -17.62 -6.52 1.02
CA ALA A 238 -18.21 -5.19 1.17
C ALA A 238 -17.21 -4.14 1.67
N ALA A 239 -16.37 -4.49 2.64
CA ALA A 239 -15.32 -3.60 3.16
C ALA A 239 -14.25 -3.37 2.08
N GLU A 240 -13.84 -4.43 1.38
CA GLU A 240 -12.90 -4.35 0.26
C GLU A 240 -13.40 -3.44 -0.87
N ALA A 241 -14.66 -3.60 -1.28
CA ALA A 241 -15.21 -2.78 -2.35
C ALA A 241 -15.32 -1.30 -1.95
N ARG A 242 -15.74 -1.03 -0.70
CA ARG A 242 -15.89 0.34 -0.19
C ARG A 242 -14.54 1.03 0.02
N SER A 243 -13.56 0.32 0.58
CA SER A 243 -12.22 0.85 0.79
C SER A 243 -11.54 1.19 -0.53
N TRP A 244 -11.70 0.36 -1.55
CA TRP A 244 -11.19 0.65 -2.88
C TRP A 244 -11.83 1.90 -3.51
N GLN A 245 -13.14 2.07 -3.35
CA GLN A 245 -13.84 3.27 -3.84
C GLN A 245 -13.43 4.54 -3.08
N ALA A 246 -13.19 4.45 -1.78
CA ALA A 246 -12.67 5.56 -0.98
C ALA A 246 -11.27 5.98 -1.48
N MET A 247 -10.39 5.01 -1.76
CA MET A 247 -9.07 5.29 -2.35
C MET A 247 -9.20 5.96 -3.73
N LYS A 248 -10.12 5.50 -4.60
CA LYS A 248 -10.33 6.14 -5.92
C LYS A 248 -10.79 7.59 -5.80
N SER A 249 -11.69 7.85 -4.86
CA SER A 249 -12.19 9.21 -4.60
C SER A 249 -11.09 10.12 -4.09
N PHE A 250 -10.28 9.61 -3.15
CA PHE A 250 -9.11 10.33 -2.63
C PHE A 250 -8.07 10.61 -3.71
N PHE A 251 -7.74 9.64 -4.55
CA PHE A 251 -6.80 9.83 -5.66
C PHE A 251 -7.29 10.83 -6.71
N ALA A 252 -8.59 10.83 -7.02
CA ALA A 252 -9.18 11.81 -7.92
C ALA A 252 -9.07 13.26 -7.39
N GLU A 253 -8.89 13.45 -6.08
CA GLU A 253 -8.64 14.75 -5.47
C GLU A 253 -7.15 15.10 -5.42
N VAL A 254 -6.29 14.16 -4.99
CA VAL A 254 -4.89 14.48 -4.64
C VAL A 254 -3.91 14.33 -5.80
N LEU A 255 -4.26 13.55 -6.84
CA LEU A 255 -3.43 13.30 -8.03
C LEU A 255 -3.89 14.10 -9.25
N VAL A 256 -4.44 15.29 -9.02
CA VAL A 256 -4.82 16.26 -10.06
C VAL A 256 -3.64 17.07 -10.59
#